data_AF-F5XVZ2-F1
#
_entry.id   AF-F5XVZ2-F1
#
_cell.length_a   1.000
_cell.length_b   1.000
_cell.length_c   1.000
_cell.angle_alpha   90.00
_cell.angle_beta   90.00
_cell.angle_gamma   90.00
#
_symmetry.space_group_name_H-M   'P 1'
#
loop_
_entity.id
_entity.type
_entity.pdbx_description
1 polymer ?
#
loop_
_entity_poly.entity_id
_entity_poly.type
_entity_poly.pdbx_seq_one_letter_code
_entity_poly.pdbx_strand_id
1 'polypeptide(L)'
;MSIDTLNPPSSLLDDFKDLQMTILDDKDGEKTRKLVDYFRQAEIKSREMQLRTLDYERKQFAQMLSDAFASSSRILMKAWQKAHGSELHV
;
A
#
# COMPACT_ATOMS: atom_id res chain seq x y z
N MET A 1 25.19 2.02 17.59
CA MET A 1 23.79 2.45 17.47
C MET A 1 22.93 1.31 17.98
N SER A 2 22.26 1.51 19.13
CA SER A 2 21.35 0.51 19.71
C SER A 2 20.04 0.53 18.93
N ILE A 3 19.54 -0.67 18.64
CA ILE A 3 18.37 -0.96 17.80
C ILE A 3 17.09 -1.03 18.66
N ASP A 4 17.17 -0.64 19.94
CA ASP A 4 16.21 -1.03 20.98
C ASP A 4 14.99 -0.12 21.15
N THR A 5 14.78 0.89 20.31
CA THR A 5 13.52 1.65 20.33
C THR A 5 13.12 2.13 18.95
N LEU A 6 12.80 1.17 18.06
CA LEU A 6 11.91 1.40 16.93
C LEU A 6 10.52 0.85 17.26
N ASN A 7 9.98 1.21 18.43
CA ASN A 7 8.55 1.05 18.61
C ASN A 7 7.89 2.04 17.65
N PRO A 8 7.05 1.58 16.71
CA PRO A 8 6.36 2.48 15.81
C PRO A 8 5.57 3.51 16.64
N PRO A 9 5.49 4.78 16.19
CA PRO A 9 4.69 5.79 16.86
C PRO A 9 3.30 5.25 17.18
N SER A 10 2.73 5.55 18.35
CA SER A 10 1.42 5.02 18.74
C SER A 10 0.33 5.32 17.72
N SER A 11 0.39 6.49 17.06
CA SER A 11 -0.49 6.84 15.93
C SER A 11 -0.41 5.85 14.77
N LEU A 12 0.79 5.32 14.48
CA LEU A 12 0.99 4.34 13.42
C LEU A 12 0.37 2.98 13.81
N LEU A 13 0.47 2.59 15.08
CA LEU A 13 -0.18 1.38 15.59
C LEU A 13 -1.70 1.49 15.52
N ASP A 14 -2.25 2.65 15.87
CA ASP A 14 -3.69 2.92 15.76
C ASP A 14 -4.15 2.90 14.29
N ASP A 15 -3.42 3.56 13.39
CA ASP A 15 -3.68 3.52 11.94
C ASP A 15 -3.67 2.08 11.39
N PHE A 16 -2.72 1.24 11.84
CA PHE A 16 -2.68 -0.17 11.45
C PHE A 16 -3.85 -0.97 11.99
N LYS A 17 -4.27 -0.69 13.23
CA LYS A 17 -5.42 -1.36 13.84
C LYS A 17 -6.72 -0.99 13.12
N ASP A 18 -6.91 0.28 12.78
CA ASP A 18 -8.07 0.76 12.04
C ASP A 18 -8.12 0.17 10.62
N LEU A 19 -6.96 0.08 9.95
CA LEU A 19 -6.85 -0.60 8.67
C LEU A 19 -7.20 -2.09 8.80
N GLN A 20 -6.68 -2.77 9.83
CA GLN A 20 -6.95 -4.19 10.07
C GLN A 20 -8.43 -4.43 10.35
N MET A 21 -9.07 -3.60 11.18
CA MET A 21 -10.51 -3.65 11.46
C MET A 21 -11.33 -3.41 10.19
N THR A 22 -10.96 -2.40 9.38
CA THR A 22 -11.63 -2.11 8.11
C THR A 22 -11.58 -3.31 7.16
N ILE A 23 -10.43 -4.00 7.08
CA ILE A 23 -10.27 -5.19 6.26
C ILE A 23 -11.07 -6.36 6.83
N LEU A 24 -11.06 -6.58 8.14
CA LEU A 24 -11.84 -7.63 8.81
C LEU A 24 -13.35 -7.46 8.58
N ASP A 25 -13.84 -6.21 8.62
CA ASP A 25 -15.25 -5.88 8.44
C ASP A 25 -15.70 -5.92 6.97
N ASP A 26 -14.78 -5.87 6.02
CA ASP A 26 -15.06 -5.89 4.57
C ASP A 26 -15.30 -7.32 4.08
N LYS A 27 -16.34 -8.02 4.56
CA LYS A 27 -16.57 -9.46 4.28
C LYS A 27 -16.56 -9.85 2.79
N ASP A 28 -17.04 -8.96 1.92
CA ASP A 28 -17.13 -9.21 0.47
C ASP A 28 -15.89 -8.71 -0.29
N GLY A 29 -14.96 -8.04 0.39
CA GLY A 29 -13.72 -7.53 -0.19
C GLY A 29 -13.89 -6.36 -1.14
N GLU A 30 -15.05 -5.70 -1.15
CA GLU A 30 -15.34 -4.62 -2.09
C GLU A 30 -14.48 -3.39 -1.81
N LYS A 31 -14.35 -3.00 -0.53
CA LYS A 31 -13.56 -1.82 -0.15
C LYS A 31 -12.07 -2.09 -0.38
N THR A 32 -11.62 -3.29 -0.04
CA THR A 32 -10.24 -3.73 -0.24
C THR A 32 -9.89 -3.76 -1.72
N ARG A 33 -10.76 -4.30 -2.59
CA ARG A 33 -10.57 -4.26 -4.06
C ARG A 33 -10.47 -2.83 -4.59
N LYS A 34 -11.39 -1.95 -4.20
CA LYS A 34 -11.38 -0.53 -4.60
C LYS A 34 -10.06 0.17 -4.22
N LEU A 35 -9.53 -0.12 -3.03
CA LEU A 35 -8.29 0.48 -2.56
C LEU A 35 -7.06 -0.08 -3.28
N VAL A 36 -7.04 -1.40 -3.55
CA VAL A 36 -6.00 -2.03 -4.37
C VAL A 36 -6.01 -1.47 -5.80
N ASP A 37 -7.20 -1.30 -6.40
CA ASP A 37 -7.35 -0.69 -7.73
C ASP A 37 -6.85 0.75 -7.77
N TYR A 38 -7.13 1.53 -6.73
CA TYR A 38 -6.60 2.89 -6.59
C TYR A 38 -5.07 2.89 -6.58
N PHE A 39 -4.45 2.04 -5.75
CA PHE A 39 -2.98 1.96 -5.68
C PHE A 39 -2.37 1.45 -6.99
N ARG A 40 -3.02 0.50 -7.67
CA ARG A 40 -2.59 0.06 -9.01
C ARG A 40 -2.64 1.20 -10.03
N GLN A 41 -3.68 2.02 -10.03
CA GLN A 41 -3.75 3.19 -10.91
C GLN A 41 -2.69 4.25 -10.56
N ALA A 42 -2.43 4.46 -9.27
CA ALA A 42 -1.39 5.39 -8.81
C ALA A 42 0.03 4.92 -9.18
N GLU A 43 0.29 3.61 -9.09
CA GLU A 43 1.52 2.99 -9.59
C GLU A 43 1.70 3.25 -11.09
N ILE A 44 0.67 2.97 -11.90
CA ILE A 44 0.70 3.18 -13.36
C ILE A 44 1.01 4.64 -13.68
N LYS A 45 0.31 5.59 -13.05
CA LYS A 45 0.54 7.03 -13.25
C LYS A 45 1.95 7.46 -12.85
N SER A 46 2.50 6.87 -11.78
CA SER A 46 3.87 7.13 -11.33
C SER A 46 4.89 6.64 -12.35
N ARG A 47 4.67 5.44 -12.93
CA ARG A 47 5.50 4.92 -14.03
C ARG A 47 5.41 5.78 -15.29
N GLU A 48 4.20 6.24 -15.66
CA GLU A 48 4.03 7.16 -16.78
C GLU A 48 4.79 8.47 -16.57
N MET A 49 4.75 9.03 -15.35
CA MET A 49 5.52 10.21 -14.99
C MET A 49 7.03 9.97 -15.15
N GLN A 50 7.51 8.82 -14.68
CA GLN A 50 8.92 8.42 -14.80
C GLN A 50 9.38 8.33 -16.26
N LEU A 51 8.52 7.81 -17.15
CA LEU A 51 8.82 7.67 -18.58
C LEU A 51 8.81 9.00 -19.33
N ARG A 52 7.97 9.95 -18.91
CA ARG A 52 7.79 11.25 -19.58
C ARG A 52 8.77 12.34 -19.15
N THR A 53 9.46 12.16 -18.02
CA THR A 53 10.39 13.15 -17.50
C THR A 53 11.83 12.88 -17.93
N LEU A 54 12.53 13.94 -18.37
CA LEU A 54 13.96 13.91 -18.64
C LEU A 54 14.80 14.33 -17.43
N ASP A 55 14.13 14.90 -16.42
CA ASP A 55 14.76 15.35 -15.19
C ASP A 55 15.04 14.16 -14.26
N TYR A 56 16.29 14.02 -13.83
CA TYR A 56 16.74 12.86 -13.06
C TYR A 56 16.06 12.77 -11.69
N GLU A 57 15.93 13.90 -10.97
CA GLU A 57 15.32 13.93 -9.65
C GLU A 57 13.84 13.55 -9.71
N ARG A 58 13.10 14.11 -10.67
CA ARG A 58 11.71 13.72 -10.94
C ARG A 58 11.58 12.26 -11.33
N LYS A 59 12.54 11.72 -12.07
CA LYS A 59 12.56 10.30 -12.44
C LYS A 59 12.73 9.39 -11.21
N GLN A 60 13.64 9.73 -10.31
CA GLN A 60 13.84 9.00 -9.05
C GLN A 60 12.62 9.11 -8.13
N PHE A 61 12.03 10.30 -8.03
CA PHE A 61 10.82 10.51 -7.25
C PHE A 61 9.64 9.68 -7.79
N ALA A 62 9.45 9.67 -9.11
CA ALA A 62 8.41 8.87 -9.75
C ALA A 62 8.61 7.36 -9.56
N GLN A 63 9.87 6.89 -9.57
CA GLN A 63 10.21 5.50 -9.22
C GLN A 63 9.82 5.18 -7.78
N MET A 64 10.22 6.02 -6.83
CA MET A 64 9.89 5.86 -5.41
C MET A 64 8.37 5.78 -5.17
N LEU A 65 7.59 6.64 -5.84
CA LEU A 65 6.13 6.60 -5.78
C LEU A 65 5.57 5.29 -6.34
N SER A 66 6.06 4.84 -7.50
CA SER A 66 5.65 3.55 -8.08
C SER A 66 5.90 2.40 -7.11
N ASP A 67 7.09 2.34 -6.51
CA ASP A 67 7.45 1.27 -5.58
C ASP A 67 6.64 1.31 -4.28
N ALA A 68 6.32 2.52 -3.80
CA ALA A 68 5.47 2.72 -2.64
C ALA A 68 4.05 2.20 -2.91
N PHE A 69 3.42 2.59 -4.01
CA PHE A 69 2.06 2.15 -4.36
C PHE A 69 1.99 0.64 -4.63
N ALA A 70 2.98 0.06 -5.32
CA ALA A 70 3.08 -1.38 -5.50
C ALA A 70 3.19 -2.13 -4.16
N SER A 71 3.99 -1.58 -3.23
CA SER A 71 4.12 -2.13 -1.88
C SER A 71 2.83 -2.03 -1.08
N SER A 72 2.12 -0.90 -1.15
CA SER A 72 0.82 -0.71 -0.50
C SER A 72 -0.22 -1.72 -0.97
N SER A 73 -0.34 -1.95 -2.28
CA SER A 73 -1.21 -2.99 -2.84
C SER A 73 -0.87 -4.37 -2.28
N ARG A 74 0.41 -4.74 -2.26
CA ARG A 74 0.86 -6.03 -1.73
C ARG A 74 0.55 -6.21 -0.25
N ILE A 75 0.74 -5.15 0.55
CA ILE A 75 0.44 -5.17 1.99
C ILE A 75 -1.05 -5.39 2.22
N LEU A 76 -1.91 -4.66 1.50
CA LEU A 76 -3.36 -4.83 1.58
C LEU A 76 -3.81 -6.25 1.22
N MET A 77 -3.30 -6.79 0.12
CA MET A 77 -3.62 -8.16 -0.31
C MET A 77 -3.21 -9.20 0.73
N LYS A 78 -2.06 -9.00 1.38
CA LYS A 78 -1.59 -9.88 2.46
C LYS A 78 -2.39 -9.71 3.75
N ALA A 79 -2.78 -8.49 4.08
CA ALA A 79 -3.63 -8.21 5.23
C ALA A 79 -5.02 -8.84 5.05
N TRP A 80 -5.60 -8.74 3.85
CA TRP A 80 -6.82 -9.45 3.47
C TRP A 80 -6.70 -10.96 3.64
N GLN A 81 -5.67 -11.56 3.03
CA GLN A 81 -5.44 -13.00 3.09
C GLN A 81 -5.32 -13.50 4.53
N LYS A 82 -4.67 -12.71 5.39
CA LYS A 82 -4.55 -13.00 6.82
C LYS A 82 -5.87 -12.86 7.58
N ALA A 83 -6.69 -11.87 7.24
CA ALA A 83 -7.96 -11.58 7.90
C ALA A 83 -9.05 -12.63 7.56
N HIS A 84 -9.13 -13.04 6.29
CA HIS A 84 -10.23 -13.87 5.79
C HIS A 84 -9.82 -15.32 5.46
N GLY A 85 -8.52 -15.64 5.52
CA GLY A 85 -8.01 -16.98 5.22
C GLY A 85 -8.07 -17.37 3.74
N SER A 86 -8.41 -16.42 2.86
CA SER A 86 -8.55 -16.63 1.42
C SER A 86 -7.90 -15.49 0.63
N GLU A 87 -7.47 -15.77 -0.60
CA GLU A 87 -6.96 -14.72 -1.49
C GLU A 87 -8.11 -13.84 -1.97
N LEU A 88 -7.86 -12.54 -2.07
CA LEU A 88 -8.77 -11.61 -2.74
C LEU A 88 -8.59 -11.75 -4.25
N HIS A 89 -9.67 -11.98 -4.99
CA HIS A 89 -9.61 -11.90 -6.45
C HIS A 89 -9.78 -10.45 -6.88
N VAL A 90 -8.77 -9.91 -7.56
CA VAL A 90 -8.71 -8.52 -8.05
C VAL A 90 -8.77 -8.50 -9.56
#